data_AF-R9H3Q5-F1
#
_entry.id   AF-R9H3Q5-F1
#
_cell.length_a   1.000
_cell.length_b   1.000
_cell.length_c   1.000
_cell.angle_alpha   90.00
_cell.angle_beta   90.00
_cell.angle_gamma   90.00
#
_symmetry.space_group_name_H-M   'P 1'
#
loop_
_entity.id
_entity.type
_entity.pdbx_description
1 polymer ?
#
loop_
_entity_poly.entity_id
_entity_poly.type
_entity_poly.pdbx_seq_one_letter_code
_entity_poly.pdbx_strand_id
1 'polypeptide(L)'
;MIIGTVHSLQGAQCPIVLFSTVNSPEDHSLFMERDGKYNMLNVAISRAQHHFIVFGNMNIFHPEENTPVGNMAKWLFDDPSNEISNNFIYQQEVPLCTYHPTLRLSTTEEHIQVLHQAFEKARHRLLVVSPFISIHAIENDQLVPLIRHTVQRGVDVTVYTDSSLDYDTKTNQLLSRAEEGRNILIENAATLIEVKGIHNKSLAIDNHTLIEGSFNWLSANRHKEYSRHECSIVVSSVQADEYINNLIKELESREKTFQSLSKPTINLDIDQKYPGFFTKESFNDCTEEDICRIKQKVQELGIQKTVLPPYIHKQRETFPRAYEPWCTEEKEIICELMQKTNHLSIFIECLQRTGQAIQIQIEGKNN
;
A
#
# COMPACT_ATOMS: atom_id res chain seq x y z
N MET A 1 10.41 21.53 20.99
CA MET A 1 10.44 20.17 21.59
C MET A 1 11.88 19.79 21.79
N ILE A 2 12.29 19.39 23.01
CA ILE A 2 13.64 18.93 23.31
C ILE A 2 13.61 17.40 23.29
N ILE A 3 14.47 16.77 22.49
CA ILE A 3 14.53 15.30 22.33
C ILE A 3 15.97 14.87 22.58
N GLY A 4 16.16 13.83 23.39
CA GLY A 4 17.49 13.29 23.67
C GLY A 4 17.54 12.59 25.03
N THR A 5 18.74 12.33 25.53
CA THR A 5 18.92 11.75 26.87
C THR A 5 18.57 12.77 27.96
N VAL A 6 18.41 12.32 29.21
CA VAL A 6 18.11 13.17 30.38
C VAL A 6 19.05 14.37 30.51
N HIS A 7 20.31 14.25 30.08
CA HIS A 7 21.30 15.32 30.09
C HIS A 7 20.94 16.50 29.17
N SER A 8 20.13 16.26 28.14
CA SER A 8 19.63 17.30 27.23
C SER A 8 18.69 18.29 27.92
N LEU A 9 18.16 17.93 29.10
CA LEU A 9 17.34 18.78 29.95
C LEU A 9 18.13 19.38 31.13
N GLN A 10 19.47 19.31 31.11
CA GLN A 10 20.30 19.88 32.17
C GLN A 10 20.23 21.42 32.12
N GLY A 11 19.58 22.03 33.14
CA GLY A 11 19.39 23.48 33.22
C GLY A 11 18.09 23.99 32.59
N ALA A 12 17.25 23.12 32.03
CA ALA A 12 15.96 23.46 31.44
C ALA A 12 14.82 22.74 32.15
N GLN A 13 13.67 23.39 32.28
CA GLN A 13 12.43 22.77 32.76
C GLN A 13 11.39 22.76 31.64
N CYS A 14 10.54 21.73 31.62
CA CYS A 14 9.47 21.55 30.64
C CYS A 14 8.12 21.37 31.36
N PRO A 15 7.03 21.95 30.83
CA PRO A 15 5.67 21.70 31.36
C PRO A 15 5.35 20.20 31.47
N ILE A 16 5.70 19.44 30.44
CA ILE A 16 5.51 17.99 30.35
C ILE A 16 6.85 17.35 29.97
N VAL A 17 7.20 16.26 30.64
CA VAL A 17 8.33 15.39 30.25
C VAL A 17 7.78 14.02 29.89
N LEU A 18 8.10 13.55 28.69
CA LEU A 18 7.86 12.17 28.25
C LEU A 18 9.14 11.37 28.46
N PHE A 19 9.08 10.32 29.25
CA PHE A 19 10.24 9.53 29.66
C PHE A 19 10.10 8.06 29.21
N SER A 20 10.98 7.64 28.29
CA SER A 20 11.09 6.25 27.87
C SER A 20 12.03 5.50 28.81
N THR A 21 11.61 4.36 29.35
CA THR A 21 12.52 3.52 30.15
C THR A 21 13.54 2.78 29.31
N VAL A 22 13.24 2.55 28.02
CA VAL A 22 14.02 1.76 27.04
C VAL A 22 14.44 0.35 27.51
N ASN A 23 13.94 -0.11 28.66
CA ASN A 23 14.35 -1.34 29.32
C ASN A 23 13.23 -2.39 29.35
N SER A 24 13.64 -3.66 29.32
CA SER A 24 12.79 -4.86 29.49
C SER A 24 13.22 -5.67 30.71
N PRO A 25 12.36 -6.57 31.25
CA PRO A 25 12.68 -7.39 32.43
C PRO A 25 13.93 -8.27 32.29
N GLU A 26 14.31 -8.60 31.07
CA GLU A 26 15.47 -9.45 30.74
C GLU A 26 16.78 -8.67 30.72
N ASP A 27 16.74 -7.34 30.79
CA ASP A 27 17.94 -6.52 30.77
C ASP A 27 18.75 -6.68 32.06
N HIS A 28 20.02 -7.06 31.92
CA HIS A 28 20.94 -7.28 33.05
C HIS A 28 21.23 -6.04 33.89
N SER A 29 20.95 -4.84 33.37
CA SER A 29 21.08 -3.59 34.12
C SER A 29 20.12 -2.54 33.57
N LEU A 30 19.27 -1.99 34.43
CA LEU A 30 18.43 -0.85 34.07
C LEU A 30 19.32 0.37 33.83
N PHE A 31 19.12 1.05 32.70
CA PHE A 31 19.88 2.26 32.35
C PHE A 31 19.78 3.32 33.46
N MET A 32 18.62 3.36 34.13
CA MET A 32 18.28 4.23 35.25
C MET A 32 19.07 3.95 36.54
N GLU A 33 19.71 2.79 36.64
CA GLU A 33 20.40 2.31 37.84
C GLU A 33 21.88 2.00 37.59
N ARG A 34 22.31 2.06 36.33
CA ARG A 34 23.67 1.76 35.91
C ARG A 34 24.69 2.70 36.56
N ASP A 35 25.80 2.14 37.01
CA ASP A 35 26.94 2.83 37.64
C ASP A 35 26.61 3.63 38.92
N GLY A 36 25.54 3.27 39.66
CA GLY A 36 25.19 3.98 40.90
C GLY A 36 24.74 5.42 40.68
N LYS A 37 24.29 5.76 39.47
CA LYS A 37 23.78 7.11 39.13
C LYS A 37 22.33 7.29 39.58
N TYR A 38 22.10 7.23 40.90
CA TYR A 38 20.81 7.50 41.55
C TYR A 38 20.17 8.85 41.13
N ASN A 39 20.98 9.78 40.63
CA ASN A 39 20.56 11.13 40.32
C ASN A 39 19.94 11.32 38.94
N MET A 40 20.08 10.37 38.00
CA MET A 40 19.57 10.58 36.65
C MET A 40 18.04 10.62 36.63
N LEU A 41 17.38 9.73 37.37
CA LEU A 41 15.93 9.74 37.49
C LEU A 41 15.44 11.01 38.20
N ASN A 42 16.14 11.44 39.26
CA ASN A 42 15.85 12.70 39.96
C ASN A 42 15.98 13.91 39.04
N VAL A 43 16.99 13.93 38.17
CA VAL A 43 17.13 14.96 37.15
C VAL A 43 15.92 14.91 36.23
N ALA A 44 15.59 13.77 35.63
CA ALA A 44 14.47 13.64 34.71
C ALA A 44 13.13 14.11 35.34
N ILE A 45 12.81 13.62 36.53
CA ILE A 45 11.57 13.94 37.26
C ILE A 45 11.51 15.42 37.62
N SER A 46 12.60 15.99 38.16
CA SER A 46 12.65 17.41 38.56
C SER A 46 12.57 18.41 37.39
N ARG A 47 12.65 17.94 36.13
CA ARG A 47 12.45 18.81 34.96
C ARG A 47 11.02 18.91 34.51
N ALA A 48 10.12 18.05 34.99
CA ALA A 48 8.69 18.21 34.76
C ALA A 48 8.09 19.27 35.69
N GLN A 49 7.42 20.27 35.13
CA GLN A 49 6.72 21.29 35.92
C GLN A 49 5.28 20.87 36.27
N HIS A 50 4.62 20.10 35.40
CA HIS A 50 3.23 19.67 35.61
C HIS A 50 3.10 18.16 35.57
N HIS A 51 3.54 17.51 34.48
CA HIS A 51 3.38 16.07 34.31
C HIS A 51 4.67 15.39 33.88
N PHE A 52 4.98 14.26 34.51
CA PHE A 52 6.04 13.35 34.14
C PHE A 52 5.39 12.04 33.67
N ILE A 53 5.42 11.78 32.37
CA ILE A 53 4.74 10.64 31.75
C ILE A 53 5.78 9.59 31.41
N VAL A 54 5.60 8.38 31.95
CA VAL A 54 6.50 7.24 31.72
C VAL A 54 5.90 6.30 30.70
N PHE A 55 6.69 5.89 29.71
CA PHE A 55 6.33 4.84 28.76
C PHE A 55 7.44 3.79 28.67
N GLY A 56 7.06 2.52 28.71
CA GLY A 56 8.00 1.41 28.79
C GLY A 56 7.35 0.12 29.23
N ASN A 57 8.16 -0.93 29.43
CA ASN A 57 7.65 -2.19 29.97
C ASN A 57 7.38 -2.02 31.47
N MET A 58 6.09 -2.05 31.87
CA MET A 58 5.73 -1.80 33.26
C MET A 58 6.23 -2.88 34.23
N ASN A 59 6.60 -4.07 33.74
CA ASN A 59 7.09 -5.18 34.56
C ASN A 59 8.49 -4.97 35.14
N ILE A 60 9.19 -3.89 34.79
CA ILE A 60 10.47 -3.52 35.40
C ILE A 60 10.30 -2.69 36.68
N PHE A 61 9.07 -2.29 37.02
CA PHE A 61 8.76 -1.43 38.15
C PHE A 61 8.34 -2.25 39.36
N HIS A 62 9.23 -2.30 40.35
CA HIS A 62 9.06 -3.09 41.58
C HIS A 62 8.96 -2.14 42.79
N PRO A 63 7.75 -1.73 43.23
CA PRO A 63 7.57 -0.74 44.31
C PRO A 63 8.12 -1.20 45.68
N GLU A 64 8.35 -2.49 45.85
CA GLU A 64 9.01 -3.09 47.03
C GLU A 64 10.50 -2.79 47.10
N GLU A 65 11.15 -2.46 45.99
CA GLU A 65 12.59 -2.21 45.94
C GLU A 65 12.93 -0.78 46.37
N ASN A 66 14.05 -0.64 47.09
CA ASN A 66 14.58 0.67 47.48
C ASN A 66 15.65 1.16 46.48
N THR A 67 15.27 1.16 45.21
CA THR A 67 16.07 1.66 44.08
C THR A 67 15.41 2.90 43.47
N PRO A 68 16.08 3.68 42.61
CA PRO A 68 15.43 4.78 41.88
C PRO A 68 14.16 4.32 41.15
N VAL A 69 14.21 3.17 40.46
CA VAL A 69 13.09 2.63 39.70
C VAL A 69 11.99 2.15 40.64
N GLY A 70 12.33 1.46 41.73
CA GLY A 70 11.35 1.05 42.75
C GLY A 70 10.69 2.23 43.46
N ASN A 71 11.42 3.32 43.73
CA ASN A 71 10.83 4.53 44.30
C ASN A 71 9.91 5.26 43.32
N MET A 72 10.23 5.27 42.03
CA MET A 72 9.32 5.80 41.00
C MET A 72 8.08 4.91 40.85
N ALA A 73 8.22 3.58 40.92
CA ALA A 73 7.10 2.64 40.89
C ALA A 73 6.08 2.92 41.99
N LYS A 74 6.54 3.30 43.20
CA LYS A 74 5.65 3.70 44.30
C LYS A 74 4.75 4.87 43.90
N TRP A 75 5.26 5.88 43.19
CA TRP A 75 4.45 7.01 42.72
C TRP A 75 3.58 6.66 41.52
N LEU A 76 4.11 5.89 40.57
CA LEU A 76 3.36 5.47 39.38
C LEU A 76 2.13 4.63 39.76
N PHE A 77 2.26 3.74 40.73
CA PHE A 77 1.22 2.80 41.14
C PHE A 77 0.44 3.23 42.40
N ASP A 78 0.69 4.42 42.93
CA ASP A 78 0.02 4.94 44.14
C ASP A 78 -1.50 5.12 43.95
N ASP A 79 -1.89 5.53 42.75
CA ASP A 79 -3.29 5.78 42.38
C ASP A 79 -3.57 5.14 41.01
N PRO A 80 -4.63 4.30 40.86
CA PRO A 80 -5.03 3.75 39.57
C PRO A 80 -5.28 4.81 38.49
N SER A 81 -5.62 6.05 38.86
CA SER A 81 -5.79 7.17 37.92
C SER A 81 -4.48 7.69 37.31
N ASN A 82 -3.32 7.28 37.84
CA ASN A 82 -2.02 7.57 37.23
C ASN A 82 -1.78 6.76 35.95
N GLU A 83 -2.52 5.65 35.75
CA GLU A 83 -2.47 4.90 34.52
C GLU A 83 -3.16 5.69 33.39
N ILE A 84 -2.36 6.13 32.42
CA ILE A 84 -2.91 6.68 31.18
C ILE A 84 -3.42 5.50 30.37
N SER A 85 -4.74 5.40 30.24
CA SER A 85 -5.37 4.38 29.41
C SER A 85 -4.78 4.38 27.99
N ASN A 86 -4.51 3.20 27.44
CA ASN A 86 -4.18 3.06 26.02
C ASN A 86 -5.30 3.57 25.08
N ASN A 87 -6.48 3.84 25.62
CA ASN A 87 -7.61 4.45 24.92
C ASN A 87 -7.69 5.98 25.06
N PHE A 88 -6.74 6.59 25.76
CA PHE A 88 -6.71 8.04 25.97
C PHE A 88 -6.53 8.77 24.63
N ILE A 89 -7.57 9.51 24.25
CA ILE A 89 -7.50 10.56 23.22
C ILE A 89 -7.58 11.87 23.97
N TYR A 90 -6.55 12.70 23.86
CA TYR A 90 -6.58 14.07 24.40
C TYR A 90 -7.69 14.86 23.71
N GLN A 91 -8.75 15.19 24.45
CA GLN A 91 -9.86 16.04 23.99
C GLN A 91 -9.85 17.33 24.82
N GLN A 92 -9.27 18.39 24.28
CA GLN A 92 -9.29 19.72 24.90
C GLN A 92 -10.41 20.56 24.26
N GLU A 93 -11.20 21.28 25.08
CA GLU A 93 -12.30 22.12 24.59
C GLU A 93 -11.84 23.28 23.70
N VAL A 94 -10.58 23.73 23.85
CA VAL A 94 -9.97 24.79 23.01
C VAL A 94 -8.57 24.34 22.56
N PRO A 95 -8.33 24.14 21.25
CA PRO A 95 -7.05 23.67 20.73
C PRO A 95 -5.94 24.73 20.85
N LEU A 96 -4.75 24.35 21.35
CA LEU A 96 -3.54 25.20 21.34
C LEU A 96 -2.95 25.41 19.93
N CYS A 97 -3.43 24.65 18.95
CA CYS A 97 -3.15 24.80 17.52
C CYS A 97 -4.38 24.31 16.74
N THR A 98 -4.57 24.77 15.49
CA THR A 98 -5.65 24.31 14.60
C THR A 98 -5.51 22.81 14.32
N TYR A 99 -6.10 21.99 15.18
CA TYR A 99 -6.20 20.55 14.99
C TYR A 99 -7.12 20.30 13.81
N HIS A 100 -6.62 19.59 12.80
CA HIS A 100 -7.51 18.97 11.82
C HIS A 100 -8.02 17.70 12.48
N PRO A 101 -9.35 17.47 12.57
CA PRO A 101 -9.88 16.29 13.23
C PRO A 101 -9.33 15.04 12.53
N THR A 102 -8.45 14.32 13.23
CA THR A 102 -7.95 13.00 12.83
C THR A 102 -9.04 11.98 13.10
N LEU A 103 -9.52 11.30 12.07
CA LEU A 103 -10.51 10.24 12.20
C LEU A 103 -9.81 8.99 12.77
N ARG A 104 -10.35 8.42 13.85
CA ARG A 104 -9.89 7.14 14.42
C ARG A 104 -10.78 6.02 13.91
N LEU A 105 -10.17 4.93 13.46
CA LEU A 105 -10.83 3.65 13.17
C LEU A 105 -10.60 2.73 14.36
N SER A 106 -11.63 2.09 14.90
CA SER A 106 -11.55 1.24 16.10
C SER A 106 -12.28 -0.09 15.98
N THR A 107 -12.96 -0.33 14.85
CA THR A 107 -13.67 -1.58 14.55
C THR A 107 -13.12 -2.22 13.28
N THR A 108 -13.21 -3.54 13.19
CA THR A 108 -12.82 -4.28 11.97
C THR A 108 -13.61 -3.79 10.76
N GLU A 109 -14.92 -3.55 10.94
CA GLU A 109 -15.82 -3.08 9.90
C GLU A 109 -15.40 -1.71 9.34
N GLU A 110 -14.98 -0.77 10.19
CA GLU A 110 -14.45 0.54 9.76
C GLU A 110 -13.18 0.40 8.92
N HIS A 111 -12.25 -0.47 9.32
CA HIS A 111 -11.01 -0.69 8.57
C HIS A 111 -11.30 -1.31 7.20
N ILE A 112 -12.17 -2.31 7.13
CA ILE A 112 -12.59 -2.92 5.86
C ILE A 112 -13.25 -1.87 4.97
N GLN A 113 -14.18 -1.09 5.51
CA GLN A 113 -14.88 -0.06 4.74
C GLN A 113 -13.89 0.97 4.15
N VAL A 114 -12.89 1.39 4.92
CA VAL A 114 -11.86 2.32 4.44
C VAL A 114 -10.95 1.67 3.40
N LEU A 115 -10.60 0.39 3.56
CA LEU A 115 -9.82 -0.36 2.57
C LEU A 115 -10.57 -0.44 1.22
N HIS A 116 -11.87 -0.74 1.23
CA HIS A 116 -12.71 -0.71 0.03
C HIS A 116 -12.72 0.67 -0.62
N GLN A 117 -12.96 1.71 0.18
CA GLN A 117 -12.95 3.09 -0.33
C GLN A 117 -11.59 3.49 -0.92
N ALA A 118 -10.49 2.96 -0.39
CA ALA A 118 -9.16 3.22 -0.90
C ALA A 118 -9.01 2.68 -2.34
N PHE A 119 -9.40 1.44 -2.58
CA PHE A 119 -9.45 0.89 -3.94
C PHE A 119 -10.40 1.67 -4.84
N GLU A 120 -11.58 2.04 -4.35
CA GLU A 120 -12.57 2.77 -5.16
C GLU A 120 -12.16 4.20 -5.49
N LYS A 121 -11.45 4.91 -4.61
CA LYS A 121 -11.21 6.36 -4.75
C LYS A 121 -9.81 6.75 -5.23
N ALA A 122 -8.82 5.87 -5.09
CA ALA A 122 -7.46 6.13 -5.57
C ALA A 122 -7.46 6.50 -7.07
N ARG A 123 -6.64 7.49 -7.45
CA ARG A 123 -6.55 7.98 -8.84
C ARG A 123 -5.20 7.76 -9.50
N HIS A 124 -4.14 7.72 -8.70
CA HIS A 124 -2.77 7.62 -9.16
C HIS A 124 -2.04 6.46 -8.50
N ARG A 125 -2.15 6.32 -7.18
CA ARG A 125 -1.46 5.30 -6.41
C ARG A 125 -2.26 4.83 -5.21
N LEU A 126 -2.21 3.54 -4.95
CA LEU A 126 -2.64 2.92 -3.70
C LEU A 126 -1.49 2.08 -3.15
N LEU A 127 -0.99 2.46 -1.99
CA LEU A 127 0.08 1.75 -1.29
C LEU A 127 -0.49 1.03 -0.08
N VAL A 128 -0.37 -0.29 -0.05
CA VAL A 128 -0.77 -1.14 1.08
C VAL A 128 0.48 -1.72 1.72
N VAL A 129 0.71 -1.44 3.00
CA VAL A 129 1.81 -2.03 3.77
C VAL A 129 1.20 -2.98 4.78
N SER A 130 1.44 -4.29 4.61
CA SER A 130 0.93 -5.34 5.48
C SER A 130 2.00 -6.41 5.63
N PRO A 131 2.62 -6.57 6.82
CA PRO A 131 3.76 -7.46 7.00
C PRO A 131 3.42 -8.95 6.90
N PHE A 132 2.13 -9.27 7.03
CA PHE A 132 1.59 -10.61 6.86
C PHE A 132 0.51 -10.57 5.77
N ILE A 133 0.45 -11.61 4.95
CA ILE A 133 -0.55 -11.79 3.90
C ILE A 133 -1.30 -13.11 4.12
N SER A 134 -2.62 -13.11 3.90
CA SER A 134 -3.43 -14.32 3.86
C SER A 134 -4.50 -14.23 2.78
N ILE A 135 -4.66 -15.28 1.99
CA ILE A 135 -5.73 -15.40 0.99
C ILE A 135 -7.13 -15.22 1.61
N HIS A 136 -7.36 -15.78 2.80
CA HIS A 136 -8.63 -15.63 3.52
C HIS A 136 -9.02 -14.16 3.79
N ALA A 137 -8.05 -13.29 4.06
CA ALA A 137 -8.31 -11.87 4.25
C ALA A 137 -8.79 -11.21 2.95
N ILE A 138 -8.09 -11.51 1.86
CA ILE A 138 -8.33 -10.96 0.52
C ILE A 138 -9.69 -11.43 0.00
N GLU A 139 -10.05 -12.69 0.22
CA GLU A 139 -11.32 -13.28 -0.21
C GLU A 139 -12.51 -12.80 0.64
N ASN A 140 -12.38 -12.77 1.97
CA ASN A 140 -13.45 -12.30 2.86
C ASN A 140 -13.85 -10.85 2.57
N ASP A 141 -12.86 -10.01 2.29
CA ASP A 141 -13.08 -8.60 1.94
C ASP A 141 -13.34 -8.41 0.43
N GLN A 142 -13.43 -9.48 -0.37
CA GLN A 142 -13.68 -9.41 -1.83
C GLN A 142 -12.74 -8.42 -2.56
N LEU A 143 -11.45 -8.43 -2.23
CA LEU A 143 -10.50 -7.44 -2.76
C LEU A 143 -10.09 -7.71 -4.22
N VAL A 144 -10.22 -8.94 -4.71
CA VAL A 144 -9.76 -9.31 -6.07
C VAL A 144 -10.43 -8.47 -7.19
N PRO A 145 -11.77 -8.33 -7.24
CA PRO A 145 -12.42 -7.42 -8.19
C PRO A 145 -11.99 -5.95 -8.02
N LEU A 146 -11.78 -5.51 -6.77
CA LEU A 146 -11.39 -4.13 -6.47
C LEU A 146 -9.97 -3.82 -6.97
N ILE A 147 -9.01 -4.72 -6.73
CA ILE A 147 -7.65 -4.61 -7.25
C ILE A 147 -7.68 -4.51 -8.77
N ARG A 148 -8.37 -5.46 -9.44
CA ARG A 148 -8.47 -5.50 -10.89
C ARG A 148 -9.05 -4.21 -11.46
N HIS A 149 -10.17 -3.74 -10.92
CA HIS A 149 -10.79 -2.50 -11.37
C HIS A 149 -9.89 -1.29 -11.12
N THR A 150 -9.19 -1.25 -9.98
CA THR A 150 -8.27 -0.15 -9.63
C THR A 150 -7.10 -0.08 -10.60
N VAL A 151 -6.47 -1.21 -10.90
CA VAL A 151 -5.38 -1.29 -11.88
C VAL A 151 -5.87 -0.96 -13.31
N GLN A 152 -7.08 -1.41 -13.70
CA GLN A 152 -7.68 -1.06 -14.99
C GLN A 152 -7.91 0.44 -15.18
N ARG A 153 -8.10 1.20 -14.09
CA ARG A 153 -8.16 2.68 -14.14
C ARG A 153 -6.79 3.34 -14.27
N GLY A 154 -5.70 2.56 -14.35
CA GLY A 154 -4.33 3.06 -14.44
C GLY A 154 -3.73 3.49 -13.10
N VAL A 155 -4.34 3.08 -11.97
CA VAL A 155 -3.82 3.35 -10.63
C VAL A 155 -2.70 2.34 -10.30
N ASP A 156 -1.56 2.83 -9.82
CA ASP A 156 -0.48 1.99 -9.31
C ASP A 156 -0.86 1.39 -7.95
N VAL A 157 -1.20 0.09 -7.93
CA VAL A 157 -1.46 -0.65 -6.70
C VAL A 157 -0.18 -1.36 -6.28
N THR A 158 0.45 -0.90 -5.22
CA THR A 158 1.67 -1.50 -4.67
C THR A 158 1.43 -2.04 -3.27
N VAL A 159 1.84 -3.29 -3.04
CA VAL A 159 1.76 -3.99 -1.76
C VAL A 159 3.17 -4.26 -1.24
N TYR A 160 3.48 -3.75 -0.05
CA TYR A 160 4.69 -4.10 0.70
C TYR A 160 4.38 -5.14 1.77
N THR A 161 5.20 -6.18 1.84
CA THR A 161 5.14 -7.22 2.87
C THR A 161 6.52 -7.57 3.38
N ASP A 162 6.59 -8.17 4.58
CA ASP A 162 7.85 -8.63 5.13
C ASP A 162 8.27 -9.95 4.46
N SER A 163 9.59 -10.09 4.27
CA SER A 163 10.19 -11.24 3.60
C SER A 163 10.34 -12.48 4.47
N SER A 164 10.01 -12.42 5.77
CA SER A 164 10.29 -13.47 6.74
C SER A 164 9.11 -13.83 7.64
N LEU A 165 8.19 -12.89 7.87
CA LEU A 165 7.10 -13.07 8.84
C LEU A 165 6.01 -14.08 8.42
N ASP A 166 5.84 -14.32 7.12
CA ASP A 166 4.90 -15.32 6.60
C ASP A 166 5.51 -16.74 6.46
N TYR A 167 6.72 -16.97 6.97
CA TYR A 167 7.40 -18.27 6.88
C TYR A 167 7.19 -19.11 8.14
N ASP A 168 7.01 -20.43 7.95
CA ASP A 168 6.97 -21.38 9.05
C ASP A 168 8.35 -21.46 9.74
N THR A 169 8.37 -21.20 11.04
CA THR A 169 9.61 -21.16 11.85
C THR A 169 10.40 -22.48 11.88
N LYS A 170 9.78 -23.62 11.57
CA LYS A 170 10.42 -24.94 11.60
C LYS A 170 10.90 -25.37 10.23
N THR A 171 10.07 -25.20 9.20
CA THR A 171 10.38 -25.66 7.84
C THR A 171 11.04 -24.59 6.99
N ASN A 172 10.98 -23.33 7.41
CA ASN A 172 11.40 -22.16 6.65
C ASN A 172 10.74 -22.11 5.25
N GLN A 173 9.50 -22.59 5.16
CA GLN A 173 8.67 -22.51 3.97
C GLN A 173 7.61 -21.43 4.14
N LEU A 174 7.30 -20.74 3.04
CA LEU A 174 6.21 -19.78 3.01
C LEU A 174 4.90 -20.49 3.33
N LEU A 175 4.08 -19.92 4.22
CA LEU A 175 2.78 -20.49 4.56
C LEU A 175 1.87 -20.48 3.32
N SER A 176 1.14 -21.57 3.06
CA SER A 176 0.30 -21.71 1.85
C SER A 176 -0.68 -20.55 1.68
N ARG A 177 -1.36 -20.15 2.76
CA ARG A 177 -2.28 -18.99 2.76
C ARG A 177 -1.61 -17.68 2.33
N ALA A 178 -0.33 -17.51 2.64
CA ALA A 178 0.44 -16.32 2.29
C ALA A 178 0.93 -16.42 0.84
N GLU A 179 1.39 -17.61 0.41
CA GLU A 179 1.74 -17.89 -0.99
C GLU A 179 0.56 -17.63 -1.93
N GLU A 180 -0.60 -18.22 -1.64
CA GLU A 180 -1.84 -18.01 -2.40
C GLU A 180 -2.25 -16.53 -2.42
N GLY A 181 -2.15 -15.84 -1.27
CA GLY A 181 -2.45 -14.42 -1.16
C GLY A 181 -1.47 -13.54 -1.95
N ARG A 182 -0.19 -13.89 -2.03
CA ARG A 182 0.81 -13.17 -2.83
C ARG A 182 0.57 -13.40 -4.33
N ASN A 183 0.31 -14.64 -4.72
CA ASN A 183 0.02 -15.00 -6.11
C ASN A 183 -1.22 -14.26 -6.63
N ILE A 184 -2.31 -14.21 -5.86
CA ILE A 184 -3.54 -13.55 -6.33
C ILE A 184 -3.37 -12.03 -6.49
N LEU A 185 -2.52 -11.39 -5.68
CA LEU A 185 -2.18 -9.97 -5.85
C LEU A 185 -1.43 -9.76 -7.18
N ILE A 186 -0.40 -10.56 -7.45
CA ILE A 186 0.42 -10.49 -8.67
C ILE A 186 -0.40 -10.82 -9.92
N GLU A 187 -1.24 -11.85 -9.86
CA GLU A 187 -2.11 -12.27 -10.96
C GLU A 187 -3.07 -11.16 -11.39
N ASN A 188 -3.54 -10.36 -10.43
CA ASN A 188 -4.40 -9.19 -10.66
C ASN A 188 -3.62 -7.88 -10.82
N ALA A 189 -2.32 -7.98 -11.16
CA ALA A 189 -1.44 -6.88 -11.54
C ALA A 189 -1.19 -5.81 -10.45
N ALA A 190 -1.38 -6.17 -9.17
CA ALA A 190 -0.77 -5.39 -8.09
C ALA A 190 0.73 -5.69 -8.03
N THR A 191 1.54 -4.66 -7.83
CA THR A 191 2.98 -4.82 -7.61
C THR A 191 3.21 -5.32 -6.19
N LEU A 192 3.77 -6.51 -6.02
CA LEU A 192 4.18 -7.03 -4.72
C LEU A 192 5.68 -6.79 -4.50
N ILE A 193 6.02 -6.19 -3.37
CA ILE A 193 7.41 -5.93 -2.94
C ILE A 193 7.63 -6.55 -1.58
N GLU A 194 8.64 -7.42 -1.48
CA GLU A 194 9.08 -8.00 -0.23
C GLU A 194 10.33 -7.30 0.26
N VAL A 195 10.30 -6.88 1.53
CA VAL A 195 11.41 -6.19 2.17
C VAL A 195 11.70 -6.79 3.55
N LYS A 196 12.93 -6.64 4.03
CA LYS A 196 13.30 -7.11 5.37
C LYS A 196 12.91 -6.12 6.48
N GLY A 197 12.33 -6.67 7.54
CA GLY A 197 12.21 -6.02 8.84
C GLY A 197 11.16 -4.91 8.88
N ILE A 198 10.06 -5.08 8.14
CA ILE A 198 8.93 -4.16 8.24
C ILE A 198 7.83 -4.76 9.12
N HIS A 199 7.18 -3.90 9.88
CA HIS A 199 5.98 -4.27 10.64
C HIS A 199 4.89 -3.20 10.56
N ASN A 200 5.10 -2.19 9.72
CA ASN A 200 4.17 -1.09 9.46
C ASN A 200 2.85 -1.66 8.93
N LYS A 201 1.72 -1.16 9.43
CA LYS A 201 0.41 -1.42 8.83
C LYS A 201 -0.17 -0.11 8.34
N SER A 202 0.25 0.26 7.14
CA SER A 202 -0.05 1.57 6.58
C SER A 202 -0.84 1.42 5.28
N LEU A 203 -1.78 2.33 5.05
CA LEU A 203 -2.52 2.45 3.81
C LEU A 203 -2.39 3.90 3.33
N ALA A 204 -1.79 4.11 2.16
CA ALA A 204 -1.68 5.44 1.57
C ALA A 204 -2.43 5.52 0.24
N ILE A 205 -3.27 6.54 0.13
CA ILE A 205 -4.13 6.82 -1.02
C ILE A 205 -3.62 8.10 -1.67
N ASP A 206 -3.12 7.96 -2.90
CA ASP A 206 -2.46 9.00 -3.67
C ASP A 206 -1.38 9.73 -2.82
N ASN A 207 -1.50 11.05 -2.70
CA ASN A 207 -0.64 11.91 -1.87
C ASN A 207 -1.46 12.68 -0.80
N HIS A 208 -2.69 12.25 -0.49
CA HIS A 208 -3.61 13.06 0.34
C HIS A 208 -4.18 12.34 1.56
N THR A 209 -4.11 11.00 1.62
CA THR A 209 -4.63 10.25 2.78
C THR A 209 -3.65 9.16 3.17
N LEU A 210 -3.20 9.21 4.42
CA LEU A 210 -2.43 8.15 5.07
C LEU A 210 -3.26 7.60 6.22
N ILE A 211 -3.32 6.28 6.34
CA ILE A 211 -3.89 5.59 7.48
C ILE A 211 -2.80 4.72 8.08
N GLU A 212 -2.61 4.86 9.39
CA GLU A 212 -1.55 4.17 10.11
C GLU A 212 -2.06 3.65 11.44
N GLY A 213 -1.70 2.41 11.77
CA GLY A 213 -2.22 1.74 12.95
C GLY A 213 -1.73 0.32 13.12
N SER A 214 -2.50 -0.44 13.89
CA SER A 214 -2.17 -1.82 14.25
C SER A 214 -2.83 -2.89 13.35
N PHE A 215 -3.82 -2.49 12.54
CA PHE A 215 -4.63 -3.39 11.71
C PHE A 215 -3.86 -3.98 10.52
N ASN A 216 -3.61 -5.30 10.53
CA ASN A 216 -2.99 -5.98 9.37
C ASN A 216 -3.98 -6.09 8.19
N TRP A 217 -3.91 -5.14 7.26
CA TRP A 217 -4.81 -4.98 6.11
C TRP A 217 -5.07 -6.26 5.33
N LEU A 218 -4.04 -7.07 5.10
CA LEU A 218 -4.13 -8.26 4.22
C LEU A 218 -4.08 -9.59 4.98
N SER A 219 -4.28 -9.60 6.31
CA SER A 219 -4.19 -10.84 7.09
C SER A 219 -4.95 -10.88 8.41
N ALA A 220 -5.51 -9.75 8.89
CA ALA A 220 -6.33 -9.73 10.10
C ALA A 220 -7.50 -10.74 10.06
N ASN A 221 -7.95 -11.27 11.19
CA ASN A 221 -9.12 -12.14 11.19
C ASN A 221 -10.41 -11.31 11.16
N ARG A 222 -11.32 -11.64 10.23
CA ARG A 222 -12.61 -10.96 10.02
C ARG A 222 -13.74 -11.54 10.89
N HIS A 223 -13.54 -12.71 11.49
CA HIS A 223 -14.50 -13.33 12.40
C HIS A 223 -14.36 -12.76 13.82
N LYS A 224 -15.46 -12.28 14.40
CA LYS A 224 -15.49 -11.62 15.72
C LYS A 224 -14.83 -12.40 16.85
N GLU A 225 -14.91 -13.74 16.82
CA GLU A 225 -14.33 -14.61 17.83
C GLU A 225 -12.80 -14.60 17.84
N TYR A 226 -12.18 -14.28 16.70
CA TYR A 226 -10.74 -14.33 16.50
C TYR A 226 -10.16 -12.97 16.08
N SER A 227 -11.01 -11.96 15.88
CA SER A 227 -10.59 -10.59 15.58
C SER A 227 -9.96 -9.97 16.81
N ARG A 228 -8.82 -9.29 16.62
CA ARG A 228 -8.19 -8.47 17.64
C ARG A 228 -8.82 -7.08 17.64
N HIS A 229 -8.76 -6.40 18.79
CA HIS A 229 -9.07 -4.98 18.83
C HIS A 229 -7.90 -4.20 18.21
N GLU A 230 -8.13 -3.61 17.04
CA GLU A 230 -7.12 -2.88 16.28
C GLU A 230 -7.56 -1.41 16.13
N CYS A 231 -6.59 -0.50 16.12
CA CYS A 231 -6.86 0.93 16.01
C CYS A 231 -5.94 1.56 14.96
N SER A 232 -6.52 2.48 14.17
CA SER A 232 -5.77 3.27 13.19
C SER A 232 -6.19 4.73 13.22
N ILE A 233 -5.29 5.61 12.81
CA ILE A 233 -5.53 7.04 12.62
C ILE A 233 -5.53 7.33 11.12
N VAL A 234 -6.53 8.08 10.66
CA VAL A 234 -6.61 8.61 9.30
C VAL A 234 -6.13 10.06 9.29
N VAL A 235 -5.08 10.30 8.52
CA VAL A 235 -4.50 11.63 8.26
C VAL A 235 -4.88 12.03 6.84
N SER A 236 -5.89 12.90 6.73
CA SER A 236 -6.40 13.44 5.45
C SER A 236 -6.25 14.95 5.44
N SER A 237 -5.04 15.43 5.17
CA SER A 237 -4.73 16.87 5.12
C SER A 237 -3.56 17.12 4.16
N VAL A 238 -3.25 18.39 3.90
CA VAL A 238 -2.04 18.77 3.13
C VAL A 238 -0.73 18.22 3.73
N GLN A 239 -0.74 17.84 5.01
CA GLN A 239 0.43 17.26 5.69
C GLN A 239 0.59 15.77 5.36
N ALA A 240 -0.46 15.09 4.88
CA ALA A 240 -0.40 13.66 4.54
C ALA A 240 0.66 13.38 3.47
N ASP A 241 0.86 14.28 2.51
CA ASP A 241 1.87 14.14 1.46
C ASP A 241 3.28 13.96 2.03
N GLU A 242 3.67 14.77 3.03
CA GLU A 242 4.97 14.66 3.68
C GLU A 242 5.13 13.30 4.39
N TYR A 243 4.10 12.86 5.12
CA TYR A 243 4.13 11.56 5.81
C TYR A 243 4.19 10.39 4.82
N ILE A 244 3.43 10.45 3.72
CA ILE A 244 3.44 9.43 2.66
C ILE A 244 4.82 9.36 2.00
N ASN A 245 5.42 10.51 1.69
CA ASN A 245 6.77 10.55 1.12
C ASN A 245 7.82 9.99 2.07
N ASN A 246 7.70 10.24 3.38
CA ASN A 246 8.58 9.65 4.38
C ASN A 246 8.40 8.13 4.50
N LEU A 247 7.16 7.64 4.49
CA LEU A 247 6.84 6.21 4.45
C LEU A 247 7.48 5.55 3.22
N ILE A 248 7.32 6.14 2.03
CA ILE A 248 7.90 5.61 0.80
C ILE A 248 9.43 5.55 0.89
N LYS A 249 10.08 6.63 1.33
CA LYS A 249 11.54 6.64 1.54
C LYS A 249 11.99 5.56 2.53
N GLU A 250 11.24 5.37 3.61
CA GLU A 250 11.53 4.30 4.58
C GLU A 250 11.46 2.93 3.91
N LEU A 251 10.38 2.64 3.19
CA LEU A 251 10.17 1.36 2.50
C LEU A 251 11.23 1.12 1.41
N GLU A 252 11.57 2.13 0.62
CA GLU A 252 12.58 2.06 -0.43
C GLU A 252 14.00 1.89 0.12
N SER A 253 14.27 2.36 1.35
CA SER A 253 15.56 2.15 2.02
C SER A 253 15.75 0.73 2.55
N ARG A 254 14.69 -0.08 2.63
CA ARG A 254 14.78 -1.46 3.12
C ARG A 254 15.37 -2.38 2.06
N GLU A 255 16.06 -3.42 2.52
CA GLU A 255 16.58 -4.47 1.63
C GLU A 255 15.41 -5.21 0.97
N LYS A 256 15.29 -5.06 -0.36
CA LYS A 256 14.32 -5.78 -1.18
C LYS A 256 14.77 -7.21 -1.43
N THR A 257 13.99 -8.19 -1.01
CA THR A 257 14.25 -9.61 -1.26
C THR A 257 13.54 -10.12 -2.51
N PHE A 258 12.41 -9.49 -2.84
CA PHE A 258 11.63 -9.79 -4.03
C PHE A 258 10.86 -8.54 -4.48
N GLN A 259 10.69 -8.42 -5.79
CA GLN A 259 9.77 -7.46 -6.38
C GLN A 259 9.17 -8.15 -7.59
N SER A 260 7.84 -8.27 -7.61
CA SER A 260 7.15 -8.80 -8.78
C SER A 260 7.46 -7.88 -9.97
N LEU A 261 7.71 -8.47 -11.13
CA LEU A 261 7.74 -7.71 -12.37
C LEU A 261 6.38 -7.04 -12.49
N SER A 262 6.37 -5.71 -12.57
CA SER A 262 5.19 -4.98 -13.02
C SER A 262 4.81 -5.60 -14.37
N LYS A 263 3.72 -6.37 -14.44
CA LYS A 263 3.13 -6.68 -15.74
C LYS A 263 2.94 -5.33 -16.40
N PRO A 264 3.52 -5.10 -17.59
CA PRO A 264 3.45 -3.79 -18.20
C PRO A 264 1.98 -3.56 -18.52
N THR A 265 1.28 -2.86 -17.65
CA THR A 265 0.18 -2.01 -18.07
C THR A 265 0.88 -0.96 -18.91
N ILE A 266 1.11 -1.26 -20.18
CA ILE A 266 1.64 -0.27 -21.11
C ILE A 266 0.59 0.83 -21.05
N ASN A 267 0.97 1.96 -20.46
CA ASN A 267 0.14 3.14 -20.35
C ASN A 267 0.08 3.73 -21.75
N LEU A 268 -0.74 3.10 -22.60
CA LEU A 268 -0.82 3.38 -24.01
C LEU A 268 -1.75 4.57 -24.18
N ASP A 269 -1.17 5.73 -24.42
CA ASP A 269 -1.91 6.84 -24.99
C ASP A 269 -2.43 6.42 -26.37
N ILE A 270 -3.75 6.59 -26.52
CA ILE A 270 -4.57 6.20 -27.67
C ILE A 270 -4.16 6.93 -28.97
N ASP A 271 -3.53 8.09 -28.85
CA ASP A 271 -3.10 8.93 -29.96
C ASP A 271 -1.59 8.93 -30.18
N GLN A 272 -0.81 8.45 -29.20
CA GLN A 272 0.65 8.35 -29.32
C GLN A 272 1.07 7.26 -30.32
N LYS A 273 2.18 7.52 -31.03
CA LYS A 273 2.82 6.53 -31.91
C LYS A 273 3.98 5.83 -31.19
N TYR A 274 4.17 4.55 -31.49
CA TYR A 274 5.15 3.65 -30.91
C TYR A 274 6.04 3.04 -32.01
N PRO A 275 7.03 3.80 -32.53
CA PRO A 275 7.90 3.32 -33.59
C PRO A 275 8.59 1.99 -33.25
N GLY A 276 8.52 1.03 -34.18
CA GLY A 276 9.17 -0.27 -34.05
C GLY A 276 8.48 -1.25 -33.09
N PHE A 277 7.25 -0.98 -32.65
CA PHE A 277 6.47 -1.86 -31.77
C PHE A 277 6.45 -3.33 -32.24
N PHE A 278 6.23 -3.57 -33.54
CA PHE A 278 6.16 -4.92 -34.12
C PHE A 278 7.52 -5.56 -34.40
N THR A 279 8.61 -4.80 -34.24
CA THR A 279 9.99 -5.25 -34.48
C THR A 279 10.82 -5.42 -33.20
N LYS A 280 10.23 -5.12 -32.03
CA LYS A 280 10.82 -5.41 -30.72
C LYS A 280 10.84 -6.92 -30.45
N GLU A 281 11.48 -7.32 -29.35
CA GLU A 281 11.40 -8.69 -28.84
C GLU A 281 9.94 -9.16 -28.77
N SER A 282 9.67 -10.35 -29.33
CA SER A 282 8.31 -10.86 -29.49
C SER A 282 7.72 -11.28 -28.15
N PHE A 283 6.47 -10.90 -27.89
CA PHE A 283 5.68 -11.39 -26.76
C PHE A 283 4.24 -11.64 -27.19
N ASN A 284 3.61 -12.61 -26.53
CA ASN A 284 2.21 -12.96 -26.79
C ASN A 284 1.55 -13.62 -25.57
N ASP A 285 0.77 -12.84 -24.85
CA ASP A 285 -0.08 -13.24 -23.72
C ASP A 285 -1.57 -13.27 -24.10
N CYS A 286 -1.91 -13.16 -25.39
CA CYS A 286 -3.29 -13.29 -25.86
C CYS A 286 -3.76 -14.75 -25.76
N THR A 287 -4.82 -14.97 -24.97
CA THR A 287 -5.55 -16.25 -24.95
C THR A 287 -6.55 -16.35 -26.10
N GLU A 288 -7.03 -17.56 -26.41
CA GLU A 288 -8.10 -17.75 -27.41
C GLU A 288 -9.40 -17.02 -27.02
N GLU A 289 -9.70 -16.93 -25.72
CA GLU A 289 -10.85 -16.21 -25.19
C GLU A 289 -10.70 -14.70 -25.39
N ASP A 290 -9.50 -14.15 -25.17
CA ASP A 290 -9.21 -12.74 -25.47
C ASP A 290 -9.42 -12.42 -26.94
N ILE A 291 -8.92 -13.27 -27.83
CA ILE A 291 -9.08 -13.11 -29.29
C ILE A 291 -10.57 -13.12 -29.67
N CYS A 292 -11.35 -14.07 -29.13
CA CYS A 292 -12.79 -14.15 -29.37
C CYS A 292 -13.51 -12.88 -28.90
N ARG A 293 -13.23 -12.43 -27.67
CA ARG A 293 -13.84 -11.24 -27.07
C ARG A 293 -13.50 -9.97 -27.85
N ILE A 294 -12.24 -9.82 -28.27
CA ILE A 294 -11.79 -8.65 -29.04
C ILE A 294 -12.44 -8.64 -30.42
N LYS A 295 -12.52 -9.80 -31.11
CA LYS A 295 -13.24 -9.91 -32.38
C LYS A 295 -14.70 -9.51 -32.25
N GLN A 296 -15.36 -9.89 -31.17
CA GLN A 296 -16.75 -9.50 -30.89
C GLN A 296 -16.87 -7.98 -30.74
N LYS A 297 -16.01 -7.34 -29.93
CA LYS A 297 -15.97 -5.87 -29.81
C LYS A 297 -15.78 -5.18 -31.16
N VAL A 298 -14.87 -5.71 -32.00
CA VAL A 298 -14.61 -5.17 -33.35
C VAL A 298 -15.82 -5.34 -34.27
N GLN A 299 -16.56 -6.44 -34.16
CA GLN A 299 -17.78 -6.67 -34.92
C GLN A 299 -18.88 -5.66 -34.56
N GLU A 300 -18.99 -5.29 -33.28
CA GLU A 300 -19.95 -4.31 -32.77
C GLU A 300 -19.70 -2.88 -33.31
N LEU A 301 -18.45 -2.55 -33.69
CA LEU A 301 -18.13 -1.27 -34.32
C LEU A 301 -18.78 -1.09 -35.70
N GLY A 302 -19.10 -2.20 -36.37
CA GLY A 302 -19.68 -2.20 -37.71
C GLY A 302 -18.77 -1.66 -38.80
N ILE A 303 -19.36 -1.45 -39.99
CA ILE A 303 -18.72 -0.90 -41.18
C ILE A 303 -19.52 0.33 -41.60
N GLN A 304 -18.89 1.51 -41.60
CA GLN A 304 -19.57 2.77 -41.90
C GLN A 304 -19.52 3.11 -43.40
N LYS A 305 -18.43 2.81 -44.10
CA LYS A 305 -18.32 3.12 -45.54
C LYS A 305 -18.95 2.01 -46.37
N THR A 306 -20.10 2.28 -46.96
CA THR A 306 -20.85 1.32 -47.80
C THR A 306 -20.65 1.54 -49.30
N VAL A 307 -20.29 2.77 -49.72
CA VAL A 307 -20.03 3.13 -51.13
C VAL A 307 -18.52 3.20 -51.35
N LEU A 308 -17.97 2.30 -52.17
CA LEU A 308 -16.52 2.12 -52.32
C LEU A 308 -16.13 1.96 -53.80
N PRO A 309 -14.93 2.42 -54.20
CA PRO A 309 -14.35 2.08 -55.49
C PRO A 309 -14.07 0.57 -55.64
N PRO A 310 -14.06 0.02 -56.88
CA PRO A 310 -13.85 -1.40 -57.15
C PRO A 310 -12.58 -2.01 -56.53
N TYR A 311 -11.50 -1.25 -56.44
CA TYR A 311 -10.25 -1.73 -55.85
C TYR A 311 -10.34 -1.97 -54.33
N ILE A 312 -11.23 -1.27 -53.63
CA ILE A 312 -11.46 -1.47 -52.19
C ILE A 312 -12.31 -2.72 -51.94
N HIS A 313 -13.26 -3.02 -52.83
CA HIS A 313 -14.10 -4.22 -52.71
C HIS A 313 -13.26 -5.49 -52.61
N LYS A 314 -12.27 -5.64 -53.49
CA LYS A 314 -11.33 -6.77 -53.47
C LYS A 314 -10.55 -6.89 -52.15
N GLN A 315 -10.18 -5.77 -51.54
CA GLN A 315 -9.44 -5.79 -50.28
C GLN A 315 -10.34 -6.15 -49.08
N ARG A 316 -11.63 -5.79 -49.14
CA ARG A 316 -12.62 -6.13 -48.11
C ARG A 316 -13.08 -7.58 -48.12
N GLU A 317 -12.80 -8.34 -49.19
CA GLU A 317 -12.97 -9.80 -49.19
C GLU A 317 -12.07 -10.47 -48.15
N THR A 318 -10.87 -9.93 -47.93
CA THR A 318 -9.91 -10.45 -46.94
C THR A 318 -9.91 -9.66 -45.64
N PHE A 319 -10.12 -8.34 -45.70
CA PHE A 319 -10.08 -7.45 -44.54
C PHE A 319 -11.37 -6.61 -44.49
N PRO A 320 -12.47 -7.14 -43.92
CA PRO A 320 -13.79 -6.50 -43.94
C PRO A 320 -13.80 -5.01 -43.55
N ARG A 321 -12.92 -4.58 -42.63
CA ARG A 321 -12.84 -3.20 -42.13
C ARG A 321 -11.73 -2.37 -42.79
N ALA A 322 -11.21 -2.80 -43.94
CA ALA A 322 -10.25 -2.00 -44.71
C ALA A 322 -10.81 -0.61 -45.08
N TYR A 323 -9.97 0.43 -44.92
CA TYR A 323 -10.28 1.86 -45.15
C TYR A 323 -11.37 2.50 -44.27
N GLU A 324 -11.84 1.82 -43.22
CA GLU A 324 -12.66 2.47 -42.20
C GLU A 324 -11.83 3.55 -41.46
N PRO A 325 -12.43 4.68 -41.04
CA PRO A 325 -11.76 5.62 -40.15
C PRO A 325 -11.46 4.95 -38.80
N TRP A 326 -10.42 5.40 -38.10
CA TRP A 326 -10.14 4.93 -36.73
C TRP A 326 -10.99 5.73 -35.75
N CYS A 327 -11.96 5.08 -35.08
CA CYS A 327 -12.72 5.68 -33.99
C CYS A 327 -12.02 5.49 -32.65
N THR A 328 -12.47 6.21 -31.62
CA THR A 328 -11.90 6.13 -30.26
C THR A 328 -11.99 4.71 -29.72
N GLU A 329 -13.15 4.07 -29.84
CA GLU A 329 -13.42 2.73 -29.35
C GLU A 329 -12.49 1.69 -30.00
N GLU A 330 -12.19 1.85 -31.28
CA GLU A 330 -11.26 0.97 -31.97
C GLU A 330 -9.81 1.18 -31.53
N LYS A 331 -9.42 2.42 -31.26
CA LYS A 331 -8.08 2.70 -30.75
C LYS A 331 -7.91 2.19 -29.31
N GLU A 332 -8.96 2.18 -28.50
CA GLU A 332 -8.95 1.52 -27.17
C GLU A 332 -8.73 0.01 -27.31
N ILE A 333 -9.38 -0.64 -28.29
CA ILE A 333 -9.13 -2.06 -28.61
C ILE A 333 -7.68 -2.29 -29.05
N ILE A 334 -7.09 -1.36 -29.82
CA ILE A 334 -5.67 -1.42 -30.18
C ILE A 334 -4.79 -1.36 -28.94
N CYS A 335 -5.05 -0.43 -28.01
CA CYS A 335 -4.29 -0.36 -26.76
C CYS A 335 -4.40 -1.67 -25.96
N GLU A 336 -5.60 -2.24 -25.88
CA GLU A 336 -5.86 -3.53 -25.23
C GLU A 336 -5.01 -4.66 -25.86
N LEU A 337 -4.97 -4.75 -27.19
CA LEU A 337 -4.17 -5.73 -27.91
C LEU A 337 -2.66 -5.52 -27.69
N MET A 338 -2.21 -4.26 -27.75
CA MET A 338 -0.80 -3.90 -27.58
C MET A 338 -0.25 -4.24 -26.20
N GLN A 339 -1.10 -4.29 -25.16
CA GLN A 339 -0.69 -4.77 -23.83
C GLN A 339 -0.50 -6.28 -23.78
N LYS A 340 -1.12 -7.04 -24.69
CA LYS A 340 -1.12 -8.51 -24.68
C LYS A 340 -0.22 -9.13 -25.72
N THR A 341 0.03 -8.49 -26.85
CA THR A 341 0.87 -9.06 -27.90
C THR A 341 1.49 -8.00 -28.80
N ASN A 342 2.64 -8.31 -29.39
CA ASN A 342 3.19 -7.58 -30.53
C ASN A 342 3.21 -8.40 -31.82
N HIS A 343 2.44 -9.49 -31.89
CA HIS A 343 2.31 -10.29 -33.11
C HIS A 343 1.32 -9.64 -34.08
N LEU A 344 1.83 -9.05 -35.18
CA LEU A 344 0.98 -8.35 -36.18
C LEU A 344 -0.14 -9.23 -36.75
N SER A 345 0.07 -10.55 -36.86
CA SER A 345 -0.95 -11.49 -37.32
C SER A 345 -2.21 -11.48 -36.43
N ILE A 346 -2.05 -11.38 -35.11
CA ILE A 346 -3.17 -11.36 -34.15
C ILE A 346 -3.95 -10.05 -34.29
N PHE A 347 -3.27 -8.92 -34.50
CA PHE A 347 -3.95 -7.64 -34.77
C PHE A 347 -4.76 -7.69 -36.07
N ILE A 348 -4.20 -8.28 -37.13
CA ILE A 348 -4.90 -8.43 -38.42
C ILE A 348 -6.15 -9.29 -38.23
N GLU A 349 -6.01 -10.41 -37.53
CA GLU A 349 -7.09 -11.35 -37.24
C GLU A 349 -8.21 -10.72 -36.41
N CYS A 350 -7.85 -9.91 -35.41
CA CYS A 350 -8.81 -9.26 -34.52
C CYS A 350 -9.49 -8.04 -35.15
N LEU A 351 -8.70 -7.11 -35.71
CA LEU A 351 -9.18 -5.81 -36.19
C LEU A 351 -9.79 -5.87 -37.60
N GLN A 352 -9.55 -6.97 -38.33
CA GLN A 352 -10.03 -7.16 -39.70
C GLN A 352 -9.55 -6.04 -40.66
N ARG A 353 -8.34 -5.54 -40.39
CA ARG A 353 -7.65 -4.48 -41.15
C ARG A 353 -6.36 -5.02 -41.76
N THR A 354 -5.85 -4.28 -42.75
CA THR A 354 -4.56 -4.61 -43.36
C THR A 354 -3.43 -4.37 -42.37
N GLY A 355 -2.39 -5.20 -42.45
CA GLY A 355 -1.20 -5.03 -41.60
C GLY A 355 -0.57 -3.65 -41.74
N GLN A 356 -0.54 -3.11 -42.96
CA GLN A 356 -0.03 -1.76 -43.23
C GLN A 356 -0.82 -0.68 -42.49
N ALA A 357 -2.16 -0.74 -42.49
CA ALA A 357 -2.98 0.25 -41.78
C ALA A 357 -2.74 0.20 -40.27
N ILE A 358 -2.60 -1.01 -39.70
CA ILE A 358 -2.31 -1.23 -38.28
C ILE A 358 -0.92 -0.66 -37.94
N GLN A 359 0.09 -0.92 -38.77
CA GLN A 359 1.44 -0.39 -38.58
C GLN A 359 1.49 1.14 -38.68
N ILE A 360 0.78 1.76 -39.64
CA ILE A 360 0.65 3.23 -39.71
C ILE A 360 0.02 3.76 -38.41
N GLN A 361 -1.05 3.10 -37.95
CA GLN A 361 -1.78 3.57 -36.77
C GLN A 361 -0.96 3.45 -35.49
N ILE A 362 -0.17 2.38 -35.32
CA ILE A 362 0.58 2.12 -34.09
C ILE A 362 1.98 2.73 -34.16
N GLU A 363 2.73 2.53 -35.25
CA GLU A 363 4.13 2.96 -35.34
C GLU A 363 4.31 4.34 -35.98
N GLY A 364 3.29 4.89 -36.64
CA GLY A 364 3.40 6.14 -37.40
C GLY A 364 4.21 6.02 -38.70
N LYS A 365 4.54 4.79 -39.14
CA LYS A 365 5.27 4.55 -40.39
C LYS A 365 4.37 4.79 -41.59
N ASN A 366 4.58 5.88 -42.32
CA ASN A 366 4.27 5.92 -43.75
C ASN A 366 5.49 5.33 -44.48
N ASN A 367 5.27 4.30 -45.30
CA ASN A 367 6.31 3.81 -46.20
C ASN A 367 6.80 4.92 -47.13
#